data_AF-A0A448ZH70-F1
#
_entry.id   AF-A0A448ZH70-F1
#
_cell.length_a   1.000
_cell.length_b   1.000
_cell.length_c   1.000
_cell.angle_alpha   90.00
_cell.angle_beta   90.00
_cell.angle_gamma   90.00
#
_symmetry.space_group_name_H-M   'P 1'
#
loop_
_entity.id
_entity.type
_entity.pdbx_description
1 polymer ?
#
loop_
_entity_poly.entity_id
_entity_poly.type
_entity_poly.pdbx_seq_one_letter_code
_entity_poly.pdbx_strand_id
1 'polypeptide(L)'
;MEQTKQGKRCRTSAKHRFATSLDQKWFKITTSAMNIFSILVVFMCVAHQSAAFSTGGIPTTGSTRVRQSNLCSSIGGANAGEEWNGEVVSSGTIRGCIVTQVGESVTEWVIQIDGVEADLGRFSEAIYKQITNDAKRQSFQGFRAGTIPPQLLKTYRAYAMDECARETVLEAMQQNNIRPFTNAREEIRIEEVSIPPPKQKGKKKKKKKKSKKAFGGVESSEPTAAVAEEPPAEPEWKLFESMDLAISAGWAPGQSFSFIATNVKGQKVVPDDKAEQAFPLGARR
;
A
#
# COMPACT_ATOMS: atom_id res chain seq x y z
N MET A 1 -43.68 -51.72 10.10
CA MET A 1 -43.97 -51.16 11.44
C MET A 1 -43.27 -49.81 11.51
N GLU A 2 -44.07 -48.79 11.25
CA GLU A 2 -43.73 -47.38 11.12
C GLU A 2 -43.90 -46.73 12.49
N GLN A 3 -42.92 -45.96 12.98
CA GLN A 3 -43.14 -45.04 14.09
C GLN A 3 -42.52 -43.68 13.79
N THR A 4 -43.42 -42.78 13.41
CA THR A 4 -43.23 -41.33 13.27
C THR A 4 -43.28 -40.67 14.65
N LYS A 5 -42.26 -39.88 15.00
CA LYS A 5 -42.28 -38.99 16.17
C LYS A 5 -42.53 -37.56 15.73
N GLN A 6 -43.76 -37.10 15.97
CA GLN A 6 -44.17 -35.70 15.95
C GLN A 6 -43.69 -35.00 17.24
N GLY A 7 -43.20 -33.76 17.12
CA GLY A 7 -42.67 -33.02 18.27
C GLY A 7 -42.72 -31.49 18.13
N LYS A 8 -43.89 -30.93 18.47
CA LYS A 8 -44.13 -29.62 19.12
C LYS A 8 -43.71 -28.32 18.41
N ARG A 9 -44.77 -27.63 17.95
CA ARG A 9 -44.83 -26.19 17.64
C ARG A 9 -44.62 -25.34 18.89
N CYS A 10 -43.72 -24.36 18.82
CA CYS A 10 -43.72 -23.18 19.70
C CYS A 10 -44.14 -21.96 18.89
N ARG A 11 -45.32 -21.42 19.20
CA ARG A 11 -45.77 -20.07 18.82
C ARG A 11 -45.22 -19.08 19.85
N THR A 12 -44.44 -18.08 19.42
CA THR A 12 -44.29 -16.83 20.18
C THR A 12 -44.08 -15.63 19.26
N SER A 13 -45.04 -14.71 19.37
CA SER A 13 -44.88 -13.26 19.40
C SER A 13 -44.47 -12.51 18.14
N ALA A 14 -45.49 -12.06 17.42
CA ALA A 14 -45.45 -10.82 16.65
C ALA A 14 -45.46 -9.62 17.61
N LYS A 15 -44.43 -8.76 17.54
CA LYS A 15 -44.45 -7.33 17.94
C LYS A 15 -43.04 -6.74 17.69
N HIS A 16 -42.86 -6.09 16.55
CA HIS A 16 -41.96 -4.93 16.35
C HIS A 16 -42.09 -4.47 14.89
N ARG A 17 -43.18 -3.78 14.61
CA ARG A 17 -43.30 -2.80 13.50
C ARG A 17 -43.76 -1.50 14.16
N PHE A 18 -43.30 -0.37 13.63
CA PHE A 18 -43.43 1.01 14.12
C PHE A 18 -42.28 1.50 15.01
N ALA A 19 -41.19 1.97 14.36
CA ALA A 19 -40.51 3.25 14.65
C ALA A 19 -39.14 3.31 13.94
N THR A 20 -39.09 3.54 12.62
CA THR A 20 -37.81 3.82 11.92
C THR A 20 -37.90 4.88 10.81
N SER A 21 -39.06 5.52 10.60
CA SER A 21 -39.24 6.44 9.46
C SER A 21 -38.85 7.90 9.75
N LEU A 22 -38.88 8.33 11.02
CA LEU A 22 -38.67 9.74 11.38
C LEU A 22 -37.20 10.10 11.66
N ASP A 23 -36.38 9.19 12.18
CA ASP A 23 -34.96 9.48 12.48
C ASP A 23 -34.05 9.52 11.25
N GLN A 24 -34.40 8.84 10.16
CA GLN A 24 -33.58 8.86 8.93
C GLN A 24 -33.61 10.20 8.20
N LYS A 25 -34.68 11.00 8.35
CA LYS A 25 -34.79 12.30 7.69
C LYS A 25 -33.95 13.36 8.41
N TRP A 26 -33.88 13.32 9.74
CA TRP A 26 -33.04 14.24 10.52
C TRP A 26 -31.55 13.99 10.30
N PHE A 27 -31.14 12.72 10.18
CA PHE A 27 -29.74 12.39 9.92
C PHE A 27 -29.24 12.87 8.54
N LYS A 28 -30.10 12.85 7.52
CA LYS A 28 -29.73 13.36 6.18
C LYS A 28 -29.61 14.88 6.14
N ILE A 29 -30.42 15.60 6.92
CA ILE A 29 -30.37 17.07 6.98
C ILE A 29 -29.11 17.54 7.72
N THR A 30 -28.73 16.88 8.83
CA THR A 30 -27.51 17.25 9.57
C THR A 30 -26.24 16.98 8.79
N THR A 31 -26.16 15.86 8.05
CA THR A 31 -24.95 15.52 7.27
C THR A 31 -24.74 16.46 6.08
N SER A 32 -25.82 16.97 5.47
CA SER A 32 -25.75 17.96 4.38
C SER A 32 -25.28 19.34 4.89
N ALA A 33 -25.76 19.77 6.07
CA ALA A 33 -25.38 21.05 6.66
C ALA A 33 -23.89 21.11 7.05
N MET A 34 -23.31 20.00 7.53
CA MET A 34 -21.88 19.95 7.88
C MET A 34 -20.97 20.02 6.64
N ASN A 35 -21.42 19.49 5.49
CA ASN A 35 -20.64 19.51 4.25
C ASN A 35 -20.60 20.93 3.64
N ILE A 36 -21.71 21.67 3.72
CA ILE A 36 -21.77 23.08 3.28
C ILE A 36 -20.89 23.97 4.16
N PHE A 37 -20.85 23.72 5.48
CA PHE A 37 -19.99 24.48 6.40
C PHE A 37 -18.50 24.23 6.14
N SER A 38 -18.11 23.00 5.77
CA SER A 38 -16.71 22.68 5.43
C SER A 38 -16.24 23.38 4.15
N ILE A 39 -17.11 23.46 3.12
CA ILE A 39 -16.79 24.17 1.86
C ILE A 39 -16.64 25.68 2.10
N LEU A 40 -17.46 26.28 2.97
CA LEU A 40 -17.35 27.70 3.32
C LEU A 40 -16.05 28.04 4.08
N VAL A 41 -15.58 27.16 4.97
CA VAL A 41 -14.30 27.35 5.67
C VAL A 41 -13.11 27.28 4.70
N VAL A 42 -13.13 26.37 3.73
CA VAL A 42 -12.08 26.29 2.70
C VAL A 42 -12.07 27.54 1.82
N PHE A 43 -13.24 28.05 1.40
CA PHE A 43 -13.32 29.29 0.61
C PHE A 43 -12.84 30.53 1.39
N MET A 44 -13.14 30.63 2.69
CA MET A 44 -12.65 31.73 3.52
C MET A 44 -11.12 31.66 3.76
N CYS A 45 -10.53 30.46 3.86
CA CYS A 45 -9.08 30.31 3.95
C CYS A 45 -8.36 30.69 2.64
N VAL A 46 -8.94 30.41 1.47
CA VAL A 46 -8.35 30.78 0.17
C VAL A 46 -8.47 32.28 -0.08
N ALA A 47 -9.60 32.90 0.29
CA ALA A 47 -9.78 34.36 0.16
C ALA A 47 -8.86 35.17 1.09
N HIS A 48 -8.42 34.60 2.22
CA HIS A 48 -7.50 35.26 3.13
C HIS A 48 -6.02 35.19 2.68
N GLN A 49 -5.68 34.32 1.72
CA GLN A 49 -4.31 34.26 1.16
C GLN A 49 -4.09 35.21 -0.03
N SER A 50 -5.15 35.65 -0.71
CA SER A 50 -5.05 36.57 -1.85
C SER A 50 -4.95 38.06 -1.45
N ALA A 51 -5.20 38.41 -0.18
CA ALA A 51 -5.05 39.79 0.30
C ALA A 51 -3.61 40.14 0.77
N ALA A 52 -2.71 39.18 0.88
CA ALA A 52 -1.36 39.38 1.40
C ALA A 52 -0.27 39.59 0.32
N PHE A 53 -0.62 39.64 -0.97
CA PHE A 53 0.37 39.69 -2.07
C PHE A 53 0.44 41.03 -2.83
N SER A 54 -0.13 42.11 -2.29
CA SER A 54 -0.03 43.42 -2.92
C SER A 54 0.29 44.50 -1.88
N THR A 55 1.56 44.61 -1.52
CA THR A 55 2.24 45.89 -1.21
C THR A 55 3.73 45.60 -1.03
N GLY A 56 4.53 46.38 -1.76
CA GLY A 56 5.93 46.09 -2.04
C GLY A 56 6.90 46.24 -0.87
N GLY A 57 8.09 45.71 -1.09
CA GLY A 57 9.26 45.89 -0.25
C GLY A 57 10.30 44.83 -0.58
N ILE A 58 11.30 45.19 -1.38
CA ILE A 58 12.50 44.37 -1.60
C ILE A 58 13.36 44.47 -0.33
N PRO A 59 13.63 43.33 0.33
CA PRO A 59 14.97 43.14 0.86
C PRO A 59 15.62 41.91 0.21
N THR A 60 16.67 42.21 -0.56
CA THR A 60 17.79 41.32 -0.81
C THR A 60 18.34 40.80 0.52
N THR A 61 18.25 39.49 0.74
CA THR A 61 19.25 38.55 1.30
C THR A 61 18.56 37.35 1.97
N GLY A 62 18.98 36.13 1.61
CA GLY A 62 18.52 34.87 2.22
C GLY A 62 17.68 34.00 1.29
N SER A 63 18.35 33.26 0.41
CA SER A 63 17.74 32.24 -0.45
C SER A 63 17.23 31.06 0.39
N THR A 64 15.96 31.12 0.81
CA THR A 64 15.27 29.96 1.41
C THR A 64 14.66 29.16 0.27
N ARG A 65 15.46 28.21 -0.22
CA ARG A 65 15.09 27.23 -1.25
C ARG A 65 13.89 26.43 -0.75
N VAL A 66 12.71 26.69 -1.31
CA VAL A 66 11.54 25.81 -1.18
C VAL A 66 11.94 24.46 -1.75
N ARG A 67 12.13 23.49 -0.85
CA ARG A 67 12.65 22.15 -1.14
C ARG A 67 11.50 21.33 -1.70
N GLN A 68 11.33 21.36 -3.02
CA GLN A 68 10.64 20.28 -3.72
C GLN A 68 11.30 18.96 -3.31
N SER A 69 10.49 18.00 -2.90
CA SER A 69 10.91 16.67 -2.47
C SER A 69 11.50 15.90 -3.65
N ASN A 70 12.79 16.09 -3.91
CA ASN A 70 13.59 15.24 -4.78
C ASN A 70 13.80 13.87 -4.11
N LEU A 71 12.76 13.04 -4.06
CA LEU A 71 12.86 11.64 -3.64
C LEU A 71 13.69 10.80 -4.63
N CYS A 72 13.98 11.32 -5.82
CA CYS A 72 14.63 10.58 -6.90
C CYS A 72 16.17 10.82 -7.02
N SER A 73 16.81 11.65 -6.17
CA SER A 73 18.20 12.08 -6.46
C SER A 73 19.22 12.04 -5.31
N SER A 74 18.92 11.44 -4.15
CA SER A 74 19.94 11.30 -3.09
C SER A 74 19.87 9.96 -2.36
N ILE A 75 20.13 8.87 -3.09
CA ILE A 75 20.52 7.57 -2.53
C ILE A 75 22.04 7.49 -2.69
N GLY A 76 22.78 7.95 -1.68
CA GLY A 76 24.24 7.96 -1.69
C GLY A 76 24.75 8.34 -0.31
N GLY A 77 24.75 7.38 0.63
CA GLY A 77 25.10 7.65 2.01
C GLY A 77 25.07 6.43 2.93
N ALA A 78 26.01 5.51 2.70
CA ALA A 78 26.66 4.57 3.62
C ALA A 78 25.90 4.11 4.88
N ASN A 79 25.45 2.85 4.86
CA ASN A 79 25.50 1.96 6.03
C ASN A 79 25.71 0.52 5.56
N ALA A 80 26.95 0.05 5.68
CA ALA A 80 27.39 -1.28 5.29
C ALA A 80 26.86 -2.35 6.27
N GLY A 81 25.92 -3.16 5.80
CA GLY A 81 25.43 -4.35 6.49
C GLY A 81 24.09 -4.79 5.91
N GLU A 82 24.12 -5.38 4.72
CA GLU A 82 22.98 -5.59 3.79
C GLU A 82 22.43 -4.26 3.24
N GLU A 83 23.35 -3.48 2.65
CA GLU A 83 23.06 -2.31 1.83
C GLU A 83 22.40 -2.81 0.54
N TRP A 84 21.13 -2.48 0.36
CA TRP A 84 20.51 -2.56 -0.96
C TRP A 84 21.29 -1.59 -1.86
N ASN A 85 22.15 -2.12 -2.74
CA ASN A 85 23.00 -1.35 -3.63
C ASN A 85 22.24 -0.56 -4.71
N GLY A 86 20.90 -0.54 -4.67
CA GLY A 86 20.10 -0.04 -5.77
C GLY A 86 20.45 -0.73 -7.09
N GLU A 87 20.93 -1.98 -7.04
CA GLU A 87 21.18 -2.79 -8.23
C GLU A 87 19.81 -3.13 -8.84
N VAL A 88 19.30 -2.18 -9.61
CA VAL A 88 18.28 -2.39 -10.62
C VAL A 88 18.87 -3.46 -11.51
N VAL A 89 18.29 -4.66 -11.49
CA VAL A 89 18.69 -5.78 -12.34
C VAL A 89 18.94 -5.21 -13.73
N SER A 90 20.11 -5.46 -14.30
CA SER A 90 20.62 -4.83 -15.52
C SER A 90 19.74 -4.98 -16.77
N SER A 91 18.62 -5.72 -16.68
CA SER A 91 17.55 -5.78 -17.68
C SER A 91 16.39 -4.78 -17.45
N GLY A 92 16.44 -3.93 -16.42
CA GLY A 92 15.62 -2.71 -16.25
C GLY A 92 14.10 -2.86 -16.11
N THR A 93 13.51 -4.04 -16.36
CA THR A 93 12.05 -4.24 -16.36
C THR A 93 11.55 -4.84 -15.04
N ILE A 94 10.49 -4.26 -14.47
CA ILE A 94 9.71 -4.82 -13.37
C ILE A 94 9.08 -6.13 -13.85
N ARG A 95 9.28 -7.19 -13.06
CA ARG A 95 8.64 -8.50 -13.28
C ARG A 95 7.28 -8.57 -12.60
N GLY A 96 6.44 -9.53 -12.96
CA GLY A 96 5.13 -9.71 -12.36
C GLY A 96 4.13 -8.58 -12.65
N CYS A 97 4.36 -7.78 -13.69
CA CYS A 97 3.48 -6.68 -14.06
C CYS A 97 2.65 -7.05 -15.29
N ILE A 98 1.33 -6.90 -15.20
CA ILE A 98 0.40 -7.04 -16.31
C ILE A 98 -0.31 -5.71 -16.51
N VAL A 99 -0.13 -5.10 -17.68
CA VAL A 99 -0.76 -3.82 -18.05
C VAL A 99 -1.86 -4.09 -19.07
N THR A 100 -3.09 -3.72 -18.73
CA THR A 100 -4.27 -3.88 -19.61
C THR A 100 -4.93 -2.52 -19.85
N GLN A 101 -5.39 -2.31 -21.08
CA GLN A 101 -6.12 -1.09 -21.44
C GLN A 101 -7.61 -1.26 -21.10
N VAL A 102 -8.25 -0.22 -20.57
CA VAL A 102 -9.66 -0.29 -20.15
C VAL A 102 -10.59 -0.09 -21.35
N GLY A 103 -11.13 -1.19 -21.88
CA GLY A 103 -12.17 -1.17 -22.92
C GLY A 103 -11.78 -0.34 -24.15
N GLU A 104 -12.59 0.67 -24.46
CA GLU A 104 -12.36 1.62 -25.57
C GLU A 104 -11.60 2.89 -25.15
N SER A 105 -11.23 3.02 -23.87
CA SER A 105 -10.51 4.20 -23.38
C SER A 105 -9.09 4.23 -23.92
N VAL A 106 -8.71 5.31 -24.60
CA VAL A 106 -7.37 5.49 -25.16
C VAL A 106 -6.31 5.80 -24.09
N THR A 107 -6.77 6.28 -22.92
CA THR A 107 -5.90 6.89 -21.92
C THR A 107 -5.93 6.21 -20.56
N GLU A 108 -6.79 5.22 -20.36
CA GLU A 108 -6.99 4.57 -19.07
C GLU A 108 -6.51 3.11 -19.08
N TRP A 109 -5.80 2.76 -18.02
CA TRP A 109 -5.12 1.49 -17.86
C TRP A 109 -5.47 0.86 -16.51
N VAL A 110 -5.45 -0.45 -16.46
CA VAL A 110 -5.45 -1.27 -15.26
C VAL A 110 -4.10 -1.99 -15.20
N ILE A 111 -3.45 -1.91 -14.04
CA ILE A 111 -2.12 -2.50 -13.84
C ILE A 111 -2.20 -3.47 -12.68
N GLN A 112 -1.94 -4.74 -12.94
CA GLN A 112 -1.85 -5.79 -11.92
C GLN A 112 -0.37 -6.07 -11.63
N ILE A 113 -0.01 -6.02 -10.35
CA ILE A 113 1.36 -6.22 -9.88
C ILE A 113 1.42 -7.41 -8.94
N ASP A 114 2.25 -8.39 -9.25
CA ASP A 114 2.68 -9.43 -8.32
C ASP A 114 3.89 -8.96 -7.50
N GLY A 115 3.67 -8.75 -6.20
CA GLY A 115 4.68 -8.23 -5.29
C GLY A 115 5.80 -9.19 -4.94
N VAL A 116 5.67 -10.50 -5.25
CA VAL A 116 6.80 -11.43 -5.09
C VAL A 116 7.79 -11.24 -6.24
N GLU A 117 7.30 -11.24 -7.47
CA GLU A 117 8.13 -11.06 -8.66
C GLU A 117 8.68 -9.63 -8.78
N ALA A 118 7.90 -8.62 -8.37
CA ALA A 118 8.31 -7.21 -8.36
C ALA A 118 9.18 -6.81 -7.15
N ASP A 119 9.54 -7.74 -6.25
CA ASP A 119 10.36 -7.51 -5.04
C ASP A 119 9.85 -6.35 -4.13
N LEU A 120 8.53 -6.22 -4.01
CA LEU A 120 7.91 -5.12 -3.24
C LEU A 120 8.18 -5.21 -1.74
N GLY A 121 8.54 -6.39 -1.24
CA GLY A 121 8.97 -6.57 0.15
C GLY A 121 10.19 -5.70 0.45
N ARG A 122 11.25 -5.81 -0.35
CA ARG A 122 12.47 -5.02 -0.13
C ARG A 122 12.26 -3.54 -0.45
N PHE A 123 11.51 -3.24 -1.51
CA PHE A 123 11.25 -1.85 -1.89
C PHE A 123 10.48 -1.09 -0.80
N SER A 124 9.40 -1.68 -0.27
CA SER A 124 8.64 -1.09 0.84
C SER A 124 9.47 -0.95 2.12
N GLU A 125 10.38 -1.89 2.40
CA GLU A 125 11.30 -1.78 3.54
C GLU A 125 12.26 -0.60 3.39
N ALA A 126 12.82 -0.39 2.19
CA ALA A 126 13.71 0.73 1.91
C ALA A 126 13.01 2.08 2.09
N ILE A 127 11.79 2.22 1.53
CA ILE A 127 10.95 3.42 1.69
C ILE A 127 10.67 3.67 3.18
N TYR A 128 10.24 2.65 3.92
CA TYR A 128 9.94 2.78 5.34
C TYR A 128 11.17 3.18 6.17
N LYS A 129 12.34 2.59 5.90
CA LYS A 129 13.60 2.97 6.56
C LYS A 129 13.94 4.44 6.31
N GLN A 130 13.80 4.90 5.06
CA GLN A 130 14.08 6.29 4.71
C GLN A 130 13.18 7.25 5.48
N ILE A 131 11.87 7.04 5.41
CA ILE A 131 10.89 7.94 6.03
C ILE A 131 11.01 7.94 7.55
N THR A 132 11.26 6.77 8.16
CA THR A 132 11.47 6.70 9.61
C THR A 132 12.79 7.34 10.04
N ASN A 133 13.85 7.27 9.22
CA ASN A 133 15.09 7.98 9.51
C ASN A 133 14.91 9.50 9.42
N ASP A 134 14.16 9.98 8.43
CA ASP A 134 13.82 11.40 8.32
C ASP A 134 12.93 11.87 9.47
N ALA A 135 11.93 11.07 9.85
CA ALA A 135 11.09 11.34 11.02
C ALA A 135 11.89 11.41 12.32
N LYS A 136 12.88 10.53 12.53
CA LYS A 136 13.75 10.55 13.73
C LYS A 136 14.57 11.84 13.84
N ARG A 137 14.87 12.50 12.72
CA ARG A 137 15.59 13.78 12.67
C ARG A 137 14.67 14.95 13.02
N GLN A 138 13.37 14.82 12.78
CA GLN A 138 12.35 15.77 13.20
C GLN A 138 12.07 15.51 14.70
N SER A 139 12.73 16.25 15.59
CA SER A 139 12.51 16.09 17.03
C SER A 139 11.02 16.32 17.39
N PHE A 140 10.36 15.32 17.96
CA PHE A 140 8.97 15.42 18.40
C PHE A 140 8.88 15.99 19.81
N GLN A 141 7.98 16.96 20.03
CA GLN A 141 7.77 17.57 21.34
C GLN A 141 7.34 16.52 22.37
N GLY A 142 7.99 16.50 23.53
CA GLY A 142 7.71 15.55 24.61
C GLY A 142 8.30 14.15 24.41
N PHE A 143 9.02 13.91 23.31
CA PHE A 143 9.74 12.67 23.05
C PHE A 143 11.24 12.92 23.02
N ARG A 144 12.01 11.87 23.35
CA ARG A 144 13.46 11.92 23.23
C ARG A 144 13.86 12.05 21.76
N ALA A 145 14.89 12.84 21.47
CA ALA A 145 15.48 12.93 20.13
C ALA A 145 15.80 11.53 19.58
N GLY A 146 15.45 11.28 18.32
CA GLY A 146 15.59 9.98 17.67
C GLY A 146 14.48 8.96 17.97
N THR A 147 13.46 9.31 18.76
CA THR A 147 12.30 8.44 19.04
C THR A 147 11.07 8.92 18.29
N ILE A 148 10.47 8.02 17.51
CA ILE A 148 9.18 8.27 16.85
C ILE A 148 8.05 7.88 17.81
N PRO A 149 7.04 8.73 18.02
CA PRO A 149 5.84 8.39 18.77
C PRO A 149 5.17 7.10 18.24
N PRO A 150 4.83 6.12 19.10
CA PRO A 150 4.36 4.81 18.67
C PRO A 150 3.06 4.86 17.86
N GLN A 151 2.22 5.87 18.07
CA GLN A 151 1.00 6.10 17.29
C GLN A 151 1.27 6.42 15.82
N LEU A 152 2.39 7.09 15.52
CA LEU A 152 2.75 7.47 14.14
C LEU A 152 3.33 6.29 13.35
N LEU A 153 3.81 5.24 14.02
CA LEU A 153 4.39 4.08 13.34
C LEU A 153 3.39 3.41 12.39
N LYS A 154 2.09 3.40 12.72
CA LYS A 154 1.05 2.87 11.84
C LYS A 154 0.89 3.73 10.59
N THR A 155 0.88 5.04 10.75
CA THR A 155 0.80 6.00 9.63
C THR A 155 2.00 5.87 8.70
N TYR A 156 3.22 5.74 9.23
CA TYR A 156 4.40 5.54 8.39
C TYR A 156 4.39 4.20 7.64
N ARG A 157 3.79 3.15 8.21
CA ARG A 157 3.61 1.88 7.49
C ARG A 157 2.61 2.03 6.36
N ALA A 158 1.47 2.67 6.62
CA ALA A 158 0.46 2.93 5.60
C ALA A 158 1.02 3.75 4.44
N TYR A 159 1.73 4.83 4.77
CA TYR A 159 2.36 5.68 3.78
C TYR A 159 3.46 4.94 2.99
N ALA A 160 4.27 4.11 3.63
CA ALA A 160 5.27 3.32 2.91
C ALA A 160 4.65 2.31 1.93
N MET A 161 3.49 1.73 2.26
CA MET A 161 2.76 0.84 1.36
C MET A 161 2.17 1.57 0.15
N ASP A 162 1.52 2.71 0.39
CA ASP A 162 0.91 3.53 -0.67
C ASP A 162 1.97 4.09 -1.64
N GLU A 163 3.06 4.65 -1.10
CA GLU A 163 4.18 5.15 -1.91
C GLU A 163 4.83 4.01 -2.72
N CYS A 164 5.08 2.85 -2.10
CA CYS A 164 5.62 1.68 -2.79
C CYS A 164 4.72 1.28 -3.97
N ALA A 165 3.40 1.25 -3.78
CA ALA A 165 2.45 0.87 -4.82
C ALA A 165 2.43 1.89 -5.96
N ARG A 166 2.31 3.19 -5.65
CA ARG A 166 2.25 4.26 -6.66
C ARG A 166 3.51 4.35 -7.50
N GLU A 167 4.68 4.30 -6.88
CA GLU A 167 5.96 4.35 -7.61
C GLU A 167 6.14 3.12 -8.51
N THR A 168 5.72 1.94 -8.05
CA THR A 168 5.73 0.72 -8.88
C THR A 168 4.82 0.84 -10.10
N VAL A 169 3.64 1.46 -9.94
CA VAL A 169 2.70 1.70 -11.05
C VAL A 169 3.30 2.67 -12.07
N LEU A 170 3.92 3.76 -11.63
CA LEU A 170 4.54 4.74 -12.54
C LEU A 170 5.73 4.13 -13.31
N GLU A 171 6.56 3.34 -12.64
CA GLU A 171 7.67 2.63 -13.28
C GLU A 171 7.15 1.60 -14.29
N ALA A 172 6.07 0.87 -13.96
CA ALA A 172 5.40 -0.03 -14.89
C ALA A 172 4.86 0.70 -16.13
N MET A 173 4.27 1.89 -15.98
CA MET A 173 3.83 2.72 -17.10
C MET A 173 5.01 3.11 -17.99
N GLN A 174 6.10 3.59 -17.39
CA GLN A 174 7.30 4.02 -18.11
C GLN A 174 7.90 2.87 -18.95
N GLN A 175 8.00 1.67 -18.37
CA GLN A 175 8.52 0.48 -19.07
C GLN A 175 7.62 0.02 -20.23
N ASN A 176 6.33 0.32 -20.17
CA ASN A 176 5.37 0.01 -21.22
C ASN A 176 5.19 1.15 -22.25
N ASN A 177 6.08 2.15 -22.25
CA ASN A 177 6.01 3.33 -23.11
C ASN A 177 4.69 4.11 -22.93
N ILE A 178 4.16 4.14 -21.72
CA ILE A 178 2.97 4.92 -21.36
C ILE A 178 3.45 6.15 -20.59
N ARG A 179 3.22 7.33 -21.17
CA ARG A 179 3.55 8.59 -20.51
C ARG A 179 2.43 8.95 -19.51
N PRO A 180 2.70 8.98 -18.20
CA PRO A 180 1.70 9.39 -17.21
C PRO A 180 1.32 10.85 -17.38
N PHE A 181 0.06 11.19 -17.09
CA PHE A 181 -0.37 12.58 -16.99
C PHE A 181 0.12 13.23 -15.69
N THR A 182 0.15 14.56 -15.65
CA THR A 182 0.67 15.33 -14.51
C THR A 182 -0.02 14.96 -13.19
N ASN A 183 -1.33 14.70 -13.22
CA ASN A 183 -2.13 14.35 -12.03
C ASN A 183 -2.32 12.84 -11.87
N ALA A 184 -1.71 12.01 -12.74
CA ALA A 184 -1.93 10.56 -12.72
C ALA A 184 -1.60 9.95 -11.36
N ARG A 185 -0.54 10.44 -10.69
CA ARG A 185 -0.11 9.94 -9.38
C ARG A 185 -1.20 10.03 -8.31
N GLU A 186 -1.98 11.10 -8.31
CA GLU A 186 -3.04 11.36 -7.33
C GLU A 186 -4.33 10.59 -7.65
N GLU A 187 -4.55 10.29 -8.93
CA GLU A 187 -5.76 9.65 -9.42
C GLU A 187 -5.72 8.12 -9.37
N ILE A 188 -4.52 7.52 -9.27
CA ILE A 188 -4.34 6.06 -9.12
C ILE A 188 -5.09 5.58 -7.87
N ARG A 189 -5.94 4.57 -8.07
CA ARG A 189 -6.63 3.85 -6.99
C ARG A 189 -6.04 2.46 -6.88
N ILE A 190 -5.74 2.04 -5.66
CA ILE A 190 -5.21 0.70 -5.39
C ILE A 190 -6.32 -0.14 -4.78
N GLU A 191 -6.65 -1.21 -5.47
CA GLU A 191 -7.72 -2.15 -5.18
C GLU A 191 -7.13 -3.57 -5.03
N GLU A 192 -7.92 -4.46 -4.41
CA GLU A 192 -7.62 -5.90 -4.29
C GLU A 192 -6.18 -6.22 -3.85
N VAL A 193 -5.83 -5.80 -2.64
CA VAL A 193 -4.52 -6.06 -2.06
C VAL A 193 -4.46 -7.50 -1.55
N SER A 194 -3.49 -8.27 -2.01
CA SER A 194 -3.21 -9.62 -1.49
C SER A 194 -1.89 -9.66 -0.74
N ILE A 195 -1.87 -10.36 0.40
CA ILE A 195 -0.70 -10.46 1.28
C ILE A 195 -0.40 -11.94 1.51
N PRO A 196 0.88 -12.36 1.44
CA PRO A 196 1.26 -13.73 1.78
C PRO A 196 0.99 -13.97 3.26
N PRO A 197 0.63 -15.20 3.67
CA PRO A 197 0.36 -15.49 5.06
C PRO A 197 1.59 -15.15 5.92
N PRO A 198 1.37 -14.61 7.13
CA PRO A 198 2.47 -14.24 8.00
C PRO A 198 3.33 -15.48 8.24
N LYS A 199 4.63 -15.38 7.90
CA LYS A 199 5.59 -16.46 8.14
C LYS A 199 5.44 -16.89 9.60
N GLN A 200 4.91 -18.10 9.84
CA GLN A 200 4.81 -18.62 11.19
C GLN A 200 6.24 -18.58 11.75
N LYS A 201 6.49 -17.72 12.73
CA LYS A 201 7.81 -17.59 13.35
C LYS A 201 8.15 -18.98 13.86
N GLY A 202 8.96 -19.72 13.11
CA GLY A 202 9.40 -21.04 13.50
C GLY A 202 9.92 -20.92 14.91
N LYS A 203 9.28 -21.62 15.87
CA LYS A 203 9.65 -21.55 17.29
C LYS A 203 11.15 -21.79 17.35
N LYS A 204 11.92 -20.73 17.56
CA LYS A 204 13.38 -20.78 17.58
C LYS A 204 13.75 -21.79 18.66
N LYS A 205 14.14 -23.00 18.23
CA LYS A 205 14.42 -24.13 19.13
C LYS A 205 15.49 -23.62 20.09
N LYS A 206 15.09 -23.38 21.34
CA LYS A 206 15.97 -22.85 22.40
C LYS A 206 17.14 -23.82 22.50
N LYS A 207 18.30 -23.44 21.98
CA LYS A 207 19.54 -24.24 22.03
C LYS A 207 19.88 -24.43 23.51
N LYS A 208 19.42 -25.56 24.08
CA LYS A 208 19.72 -25.98 25.45
C LYS A 208 21.23 -26.15 25.52
N LYS A 209 21.90 -25.26 26.26
CA LYS A 209 23.33 -25.31 26.56
C LYS A 209 23.60 -26.64 27.28
N LYS A 210 24.13 -27.63 26.55
CA LYS A 210 24.44 -28.97 27.05
C LYS A 210 25.72 -28.86 27.88
N SER A 211 25.56 -28.81 29.20
CA SER A 211 26.64 -29.08 30.14
C SER A 211 27.08 -30.54 29.97
N LYS A 212 28.39 -30.72 29.81
CA LYS A 212 29.07 -32.02 29.75
C LYS A 212 29.06 -32.62 31.17
N LYS A 213 28.34 -33.72 31.40
CA LYS A 213 28.68 -34.68 32.46
C LYS A 213 28.19 -36.08 32.10
N ALA A 214 28.98 -37.05 32.55
CA ALA A 214 29.20 -38.35 31.97
C ALA A 214 28.12 -39.42 32.27
N PHE A 215 28.12 -40.42 31.39
CA PHE A 215 27.99 -41.86 31.65
C PHE A 215 26.64 -42.48 32.04
N GLY A 216 26.19 -43.40 31.18
CA GLY A 216 25.59 -44.68 31.62
C GLY A 216 24.11 -44.91 31.32
N GLY A 217 23.83 -45.81 30.37
CA GLY A 217 22.81 -46.84 30.60
C GLY A 217 21.52 -46.81 29.77
N VAL A 218 21.46 -47.73 28.80
CA VAL A 218 20.40 -48.70 28.49
C VAL A 218 19.05 -48.22 27.89
N GLU A 219 18.87 -48.69 26.64
CA GLU A 219 17.66 -49.22 25.97
C GLU A 219 16.26 -48.77 26.42
N SER A 220 15.52 -48.18 25.48
CA SER A 220 14.27 -48.79 24.98
C SER A 220 13.79 -47.98 23.77
N SER A 221 13.84 -48.60 22.60
CA SER A 221 13.36 -48.06 21.33
C SER A 221 11.99 -48.67 21.01
N GLU A 222 10.92 -47.91 21.25
CA GLU A 222 9.62 -48.18 20.64
C GLU A 222 9.48 -47.39 19.32
N PRO A 223 9.03 -48.03 18.22
CA PRO A 223 8.83 -47.36 16.95
C PRO A 223 7.58 -46.49 17.04
N THR A 224 7.77 -45.19 17.21
CA THR A 224 6.69 -44.21 17.09
C THR A 224 6.22 -44.19 15.64
N ALA A 225 4.96 -44.55 15.44
CA ALA A 225 4.29 -44.60 14.15
C ALA A 225 4.60 -43.34 13.32
N ALA A 226 4.99 -43.58 12.07
CA ALA A 226 5.14 -42.56 11.05
C ALA A 226 3.81 -41.81 10.90
N VAL A 227 3.72 -40.66 11.55
CA VAL A 227 2.70 -39.65 11.27
C VAL A 227 2.95 -39.26 9.82
N ALA A 228 2.03 -39.66 8.95
CA ALA A 228 1.99 -39.22 7.57
C ALA A 228 2.12 -37.69 7.56
N GLU A 229 3.26 -37.21 7.08
CA GLU A 229 3.56 -35.80 6.86
C GLU A 229 2.64 -35.35 5.73
N GLU A 230 1.44 -34.88 6.13
CA GLU A 230 0.48 -34.24 5.24
C GLU A 230 1.22 -33.13 4.48
N PRO A 231 1.22 -33.13 3.13
CA PRO A 231 1.97 -32.17 2.36
C PRO A 231 1.59 -30.77 2.82
N PRO A 232 2.57 -29.88 3.10
CA PRO A 232 2.30 -28.58 3.68
C PRO A 232 1.31 -27.84 2.79
N ALA A 233 0.10 -27.63 3.31
CA ALA A 233 -0.96 -26.90 2.63
C ALA A 233 -0.37 -25.60 2.06
N GLU A 234 -0.54 -25.40 0.75
CA GLU A 234 0.01 -24.24 0.07
C GLU A 234 -0.46 -22.96 0.77
N PRO A 235 0.46 -21.99 1.00
CA PRO A 235 0.14 -20.78 1.75
C PRO A 235 -0.99 -20.01 1.07
N GLU A 236 -2.18 -20.04 1.67
CA GLU A 236 -3.36 -19.33 1.16
C GLU A 236 -3.12 -17.81 1.25
N TRP A 237 -3.08 -17.16 0.09
CA TRP A 237 -2.98 -15.70 -0.03
C TRP A 237 -4.27 -15.05 0.46
N LYS A 238 -4.14 -14.07 1.34
CA LYS A 238 -5.31 -13.34 1.88
C LYS A 238 -5.56 -12.10 1.04
N LEU A 239 -6.77 -12.00 0.50
CA LEU A 239 -7.26 -10.86 -0.28
C LEU A 239 -7.94 -9.84 0.65
N PHE A 240 -7.68 -8.56 0.40
CA PHE A 240 -8.22 -7.41 1.12
C PHE A 240 -8.71 -6.37 0.12
N GLU A 241 -9.86 -5.76 0.40
CA GLU A 241 -10.45 -4.75 -0.48
C GLU A 241 -9.63 -3.44 -0.51
N SER A 242 -8.90 -3.13 0.56
CA SER A 242 -8.14 -1.89 0.69
C SER A 242 -6.81 -2.08 1.43
N MET A 243 -5.88 -1.13 1.23
CA MET A 243 -4.60 -1.10 1.95
C MET A 243 -4.78 -1.02 3.47
N ASP A 244 -5.76 -0.27 3.96
CA ASP A 244 -6.01 -0.10 5.40
C ASP A 244 -6.39 -1.43 6.07
N LEU A 245 -7.19 -2.26 5.38
CA LEU A 245 -7.55 -3.60 5.85
C LEU A 245 -6.34 -4.53 5.86
N ALA A 246 -5.52 -4.46 4.81
CA ALA A 246 -4.25 -5.17 4.69
C ALA A 246 -3.27 -4.84 5.86
N ILE A 247 -3.12 -3.56 6.18
CA ILE A 247 -2.27 -3.09 7.29
C ILE A 247 -2.85 -3.55 8.64
N SER A 248 -4.17 -3.47 8.80
CA SER A 248 -4.87 -3.93 10.00
C SER A 248 -4.75 -5.44 10.20
N ALA A 249 -4.67 -6.20 9.11
CA ALA A 249 -4.42 -7.64 9.11
C ALA A 249 -2.96 -8.02 9.45
N GLY A 250 -2.09 -7.03 9.65
CA GLY A 250 -0.74 -7.25 10.15
C GLY A 250 0.35 -7.19 9.08
N TRP A 251 0.07 -6.63 7.90
CA TRP A 251 1.13 -6.31 6.94
C TRP A 251 2.19 -5.41 7.56
N ALA A 252 3.45 -5.63 7.18
CA ALA A 252 4.57 -4.83 7.61
C ALA A 252 5.56 -4.59 6.45
N PRO A 253 6.26 -3.44 6.44
CA PRO A 253 7.35 -3.19 5.50
C PRO A 253 8.38 -4.33 5.52
N GLY A 254 8.85 -4.76 4.35
CA GLY A 254 9.64 -6.00 4.22
C GLY A 254 8.81 -7.22 3.79
N GLN A 255 7.48 -7.15 3.87
CA GLN A 255 6.58 -8.19 3.40
C GLN A 255 6.04 -7.84 2.01
N SER A 256 6.24 -8.74 1.04
CA SER A 256 5.64 -8.61 -0.30
C SER A 256 4.11 -8.53 -0.20
N PHE A 257 3.49 -7.83 -1.16
CA PHE A 257 2.05 -7.75 -1.33
C PHE A 257 1.75 -7.51 -2.80
N SER A 258 0.69 -8.11 -3.33
CA SER A 258 0.30 -7.94 -4.74
C SER A 258 -0.99 -7.10 -4.78
N PHE A 259 -1.22 -6.33 -5.83
CA PHE A 259 -2.37 -5.42 -5.90
C PHE A 259 -2.78 -5.13 -7.35
N ILE A 260 -3.97 -4.57 -7.51
CA ILE A 260 -4.50 -4.07 -8.78
C ILE A 260 -4.64 -2.55 -8.68
N ALA A 261 -4.00 -1.83 -9.60
CA ALA A 261 -4.16 -0.40 -9.74
C ALA A 261 -5.17 -0.08 -10.85
N THR A 262 -6.18 0.71 -10.52
CA THR A 262 -7.23 1.18 -11.43
C THR A 262 -7.14 2.69 -11.61
N ASN A 263 -7.87 3.22 -12.61
CA ASN A 263 -7.88 4.63 -12.97
C ASN A 263 -6.46 5.18 -13.26
N VAL A 264 -5.60 4.33 -13.85
CA VAL A 264 -4.23 4.70 -14.20
C VAL A 264 -4.26 5.45 -15.54
N LYS A 265 -4.06 6.77 -15.51
CA LYS A 265 -4.18 7.61 -16.71
C LYS A 265 -2.83 7.92 -17.36
N GLY A 266 -2.71 7.63 -18.65
CA GLY A 266 -1.53 7.96 -19.43
C GLY A 266 -1.72 7.76 -20.93
N GLN A 267 -0.84 8.40 -21.70
CA GLN A 267 -0.85 8.33 -23.15
C GLN A 267 0.21 7.34 -23.63
N LYS A 268 -0.20 6.35 -24.43
CA LYS A 268 0.75 5.44 -25.08
C LYS A 268 1.59 6.20 -26.10
N VAL A 269 2.91 6.16 -25.93
CA VAL A 269 3.87 6.74 -26.85
C VAL A 269 4.12 5.72 -27.95
N VAL A 270 3.81 6.09 -29.19
CA VAL A 270 4.14 5.28 -30.36
C VAL A 270 5.62 5.48 -30.64
N PRO A 271 6.43 4.41 -30.75
CA PRO A 271 7.85 4.55 -31.09
C PRO A 271 8.01 5.22 -32.46
N ASP A 272 9.05 6.03 -32.61
CA ASP A 272 9.26 6.91 -33.78
C ASP A 272 9.23 6.15 -35.12
N ASP A 273 9.69 4.89 -35.14
CA ASP A 273 9.66 4.01 -36.31
C ASP A 273 8.25 3.81 -36.90
N LYS A 274 7.21 3.97 -36.08
CA LYS A 274 5.80 3.93 -36.50
C LYS A 274 5.18 5.31 -36.63
N ALA A 275 5.80 6.34 -36.05
CA ALA A 275 5.35 7.72 -36.16
C ALA A 275 5.55 8.28 -37.58
N GLU A 276 6.57 7.83 -38.32
CA GLU A 276 6.80 8.24 -39.72
C GLU A 276 5.65 7.86 -40.68
N GLN A 277 4.85 6.83 -40.34
CA GLN A 277 3.66 6.46 -41.11
C GLN A 277 2.41 7.27 -40.72
N ALA A 278 2.45 7.96 -39.58
CA ALA A 278 1.35 8.82 -39.16
C ALA A 278 1.47 10.16 -39.90
N PHE A 279 0.77 10.27 -41.03
CA PHE A 279 0.65 11.53 -41.75
C PHE A 279 0.16 12.63 -40.79
N PRO A 280 0.85 13.79 -40.73
CA PRO A 280 0.37 14.89 -39.92
C PRO A 280 -1.05 15.26 -40.37
N LEU A 281 -1.93 15.52 -39.41
CA LEU A 281 -3.38 15.76 -39.59
C LEU A 281 -3.73 17.00 -40.46
N GLY A 282 -2.78 17.55 -41.22
CA GLY A 282 -2.97 18.65 -42.17
C GLY A 282 -2.25 18.48 -43.52
N ALA A 283 -1.63 17.33 -43.82
CA ALA A 283 -0.85 17.14 -45.06
C ALA A 283 -1.62 16.54 -46.24
N ARG A 284 -2.96 16.51 -46.21
CA ARG A 284 -3.75 16.28 -47.43
C ARG A 284 -4.07 17.63 -48.08
N ARG A 285 -3.30 17.98 -49.12
CA ARG A 285 -3.74 18.87 -50.20
C ARG A 285 -4.04 18.03 -51.43
#